data_AF-A0A496BCN0-F1
#
_entry.id   AF-A0A496BCN0-F1
#
_cell.length_a   1.000
_cell.length_b   1.000
_cell.length_c   1.000
_cell.angle_alpha   90.00
_cell.angle_beta   90.00
_cell.angle_gamma   90.00
#
_symmetry.space_group_name_H-M   'P 1'
#
loop_
_entity.id
_entity.type
_entity.pdbx_description
1 polymer ?
#
loop_
_entity_poly.entity_id
_entity_poly.type
_entity_poly.pdbx_seq_one_letter_code
_entity_poly.pdbx_strand_id
1 'polypeptide(L)'
;MKVWRVGMLICCVCLVAMAAVAEVSYHRQIVPILKRSCQGCHHPGDANGDLVVTTYAELQRGGMAGEAIIPGKPDESLLIKLISGDEPAMPQNQEPLSSEEVALFRQWILEGAQDDTPTEVDDLGDGNYPVYTVPPVVSALAYSPDGGTLAVSGVREVLLYDTANFEPKARLVGKARRIQSLTYSVDGKLLGVAAGSPAQFGEVQLWDTTTNTLVKAMRASYDTVYGLSFSPDSSRVAFGCSDQTVRVLSVADEKELVKFDNHSDWVFGTIFSTDGTHFVSCGRDTALKLVEVDTGSFVDDINSSNKGYGEINTLARHPSADEVLSGGEDRIPRRYKIFREIRRDVGNTDFNLIKAYEAQSGSIEAVAFSADGSLFAAGNAGGEVRVYNVEDGTRVASMRGDTVGVFAVAFHPEGTQLAVGGFDGKVRVFEPSSGKLITAFMSVPIEASASEDVALTVSGMT
;
A
#
# COMPACT_ATOMS: atom_id res chain seq x y z
N MET A 1 91.23 -25.21 -23.24
CA MET A 1 89.90 -24.57 -23.42
C MET A 1 89.29 -24.38 -22.05
N LYS A 2 89.18 -23.12 -21.58
CA LYS A 2 88.51 -22.75 -20.33
C LYS A 2 87.12 -22.25 -20.68
N VAL A 3 86.07 -22.80 -20.08
CA VAL A 3 84.70 -22.28 -20.18
C VAL A 3 84.26 -21.84 -18.79
N TRP A 4 83.94 -20.57 -18.65
CA TRP A 4 83.40 -19.97 -17.43
C TRP A 4 81.91 -20.27 -17.30
N ARG A 5 81.43 -20.62 -16.10
CA ARG A 5 80.01 -20.60 -15.74
C ARG A 5 79.72 -19.33 -14.96
N VAL A 6 78.85 -18.49 -15.51
CA VAL A 6 78.27 -17.32 -14.82
C VAL A 6 77.05 -17.79 -14.03
N GLY A 7 77.04 -17.57 -12.73
CA GLY A 7 75.86 -17.73 -11.88
C GLY A 7 75.07 -16.42 -11.83
N MET A 8 73.79 -16.47 -12.18
CA MET A 8 72.86 -15.35 -12.07
C MET A 8 71.92 -15.61 -10.90
N LEU A 9 72.04 -14.81 -9.84
CA LEU A 9 71.10 -14.79 -8.71
C LEU A 9 69.79 -14.14 -9.17
N ILE A 10 68.68 -14.86 -9.07
CA ILE A 10 67.33 -14.30 -9.25
C ILE A 10 66.82 -13.93 -7.85
N CYS A 11 66.67 -12.64 -7.61
CA CYS A 11 66.05 -12.08 -6.42
C CYS A 11 64.53 -12.15 -6.61
N CYS A 12 63.84 -12.94 -5.78
CA CYS A 12 62.39 -13.10 -5.82
C CYS A 12 61.74 -11.99 -4.97
N VAL A 13 61.07 -11.03 -5.62
CA VAL A 13 60.24 -10.02 -4.94
C VAL A 13 58.80 -10.53 -4.97
N CYS A 14 58.28 -10.98 -3.84
CA CYS A 14 56.86 -11.26 -3.67
C CYS A 14 56.08 -9.94 -3.64
N LEU A 15 55.24 -9.69 -4.65
CA LEU A 15 54.14 -8.72 -4.54
C LEU A 15 52.98 -9.40 -3.81
N VAL A 16 52.59 -8.83 -2.66
CA VAL A 16 51.31 -9.13 -2.00
C VAL A 16 50.26 -8.21 -2.63
N ALA A 17 49.26 -8.78 -3.31
CA ALA A 17 48.08 -8.03 -3.74
C ALA A 17 47.19 -7.77 -2.50
N MET A 18 47.05 -6.50 -2.10
CA MET A 18 46.02 -6.11 -1.14
C MET A 18 44.67 -6.14 -1.88
N ALA A 19 43.75 -7.00 -1.43
CA ALA A 19 42.36 -6.91 -1.85
C ALA A 19 41.81 -5.55 -1.37
N ALA A 20 41.25 -4.77 -2.27
CA ALA A 20 40.56 -3.54 -1.92
C ALA A 20 39.39 -3.89 -0.99
N VAL A 21 39.36 -3.28 0.19
CA VAL A 21 38.21 -3.36 1.09
C VAL A 21 37.05 -2.66 0.36
N ALA A 22 35.91 -3.33 0.24
CA ALA A 22 34.75 -2.72 -0.39
C ALA A 22 34.29 -1.51 0.43
N GLU A 23 34.08 -0.37 -0.23
CA GLU A 23 33.53 0.85 0.37
C GLU A 23 32.14 0.59 0.96
N VAL A 24 31.77 1.36 1.99
CA VAL A 24 30.47 1.27 2.64
C VAL A 24 29.40 1.82 1.71
N SER A 25 28.43 0.97 1.41
CA SER A 25 27.27 1.31 0.57
C SER A 25 26.24 2.11 1.37
N TYR A 26 25.97 3.34 0.96
CA TYR A 26 24.88 4.14 1.54
C TYR A 26 23.55 3.39 1.39
N HIS A 27 23.23 2.93 0.19
CA HIS A 27 21.97 2.29 -0.12
C HIS A 27 21.78 0.94 0.57
N ARG A 28 22.79 0.08 0.58
CA ARG A 28 22.65 -1.29 1.10
C ARG A 28 22.91 -1.40 2.60
N GLN A 29 23.70 -0.50 3.18
CA GLN A 29 24.16 -0.63 4.56
C GLN A 29 23.68 0.52 5.45
N ILE A 30 23.63 1.76 4.95
CA ILE A 30 23.23 2.94 5.76
C ILE A 30 21.71 3.15 5.78
N VAL A 31 21.06 3.15 4.61
CA VAL A 31 19.61 3.39 4.46
C VAL A 31 18.75 2.43 5.30
N PRO A 32 19.04 1.12 5.41
CA PRO A 32 18.27 0.23 6.28
C PRO A 32 18.27 0.66 7.75
N ILE A 33 19.38 1.19 8.24
CA ILE A 33 19.50 1.68 9.62
C ILE A 33 18.72 2.98 9.78
N LEU A 34 18.84 3.92 8.84
CA LEU A 34 18.05 5.16 8.83
C LEU A 34 16.54 4.87 8.83
N LYS A 35 16.10 3.94 7.98
CA LYS A 35 14.69 3.50 7.90
C LYS A 35 14.18 2.96 9.23
N ARG A 36 14.96 2.09 9.87
CA ARG A 36 14.56 1.40 11.09
C ARG A 36 14.57 2.33 12.31
N SER A 37 15.60 3.16 12.45
CA SER A 37 15.92 3.84 13.70
C SER A 37 15.75 5.36 13.66
N CYS A 38 15.55 5.96 12.48
CA CYS A 38 15.51 7.42 12.34
C CYS A 38 14.26 7.94 11.63
N GLN A 39 13.79 7.26 10.59
CA GLN A 39 12.70 7.77 9.74
C GLN A 39 11.37 7.94 10.46
N GLY A 40 11.12 7.24 11.57
CA GLY A 40 9.90 7.43 12.36
C GLY A 40 9.72 8.85 12.89
N CYS A 41 10.81 9.60 13.09
CA CYS A 41 10.80 10.97 13.64
C CYS A 41 11.53 12.00 12.74
N HIS A 42 12.09 11.55 11.61
CA HIS A 42 12.88 12.36 10.68
C HIS A 42 12.46 12.10 9.22
N HIS A 43 11.17 12.21 8.96
CA HIS A 43 10.61 12.14 7.61
C HIS A 43 9.90 13.45 7.27
N PRO A 44 9.55 13.72 6.01
CA PRO A 44 8.98 15.02 5.64
C PRO A 44 7.65 15.37 6.32
N GLY A 45 6.95 14.38 6.90
CA GLY A 45 5.71 14.59 7.66
C GLY A 45 5.93 14.84 9.16
N ASP A 46 7.07 14.40 9.69
CA ASP A 46 7.54 14.66 11.06
C ASP A 46 9.07 14.83 11.01
N ALA A 47 9.49 16.07 10.78
CA ALA A 47 10.90 16.45 10.59
C ALA A 47 11.45 17.04 11.89
N ASN A 48 11.61 16.21 12.94
CA ASN A 48 12.12 16.71 14.21
C ASN A 48 13.52 17.33 14.03
N GLY A 49 13.69 18.55 14.55
CA GLY A 49 14.90 19.33 14.34
C GLY A 49 15.12 19.76 12.88
N ASP A 50 14.07 19.82 12.05
CA ASP A 50 14.08 20.11 10.60
C ASP A 50 14.95 19.14 9.77
N LEU A 51 15.27 17.97 10.34
CA LEU A 51 16.06 16.93 9.69
C LEU A 51 15.14 15.90 9.03
N VAL A 52 15.37 15.67 7.73
CA VAL A 52 14.71 14.63 6.95
C VAL A 52 15.76 13.65 6.44
N VAL A 53 15.58 12.36 6.74
CA VAL A 53 16.55 11.30 6.39
C VAL A 53 16.00 10.30 5.36
N THR A 54 14.88 10.64 4.72
CA THR A 54 14.23 9.78 3.72
C THR A 54 14.88 9.81 2.34
N THR A 55 15.67 10.85 2.04
CA THR A 55 16.47 10.95 0.81
C THR A 55 17.89 11.40 1.16
N TYR A 56 18.86 11.02 0.32
CA TYR A 56 20.24 11.45 0.48
C TYR A 56 20.38 12.98 0.41
N ALA A 57 19.68 13.62 -0.52
CA ALA A 57 19.71 15.07 -0.69
C ALA A 57 19.22 15.82 0.58
N GLU A 58 18.15 15.35 1.20
CA GLU A 58 17.63 15.93 2.45
C GLU A 58 18.57 15.64 3.64
N LEU A 59 19.13 14.43 3.73
CA LEU A 59 20.11 14.10 4.76
C LEU A 59 21.35 15.01 4.65
N GLN A 60 21.81 15.27 3.42
CA GLN A 60 22.94 16.17 3.17
C GLN A 60 22.60 17.64 3.45
N ARG A 61 21.35 18.08 3.19
CA ARG A 61 20.88 19.42 3.56
C ARG A 61 21.00 19.67 5.06
N GLY A 62 20.83 18.64 5.88
CA GLY A 62 20.86 18.72 7.33
C GLY A 62 19.56 19.30 7.91
N GLY A 63 19.62 19.74 9.16
CA GLY A 63 18.46 20.30 9.86
C GLY A 63 18.80 21.60 10.59
N MET A 64 17.92 22.01 11.49
CA MET A 64 18.05 23.24 12.29
C MET A 64 19.36 23.30 13.09
N ALA A 65 19.85 22.15 13.54
CA ALA A 65 21.10 22.03 14.30
C ALA A 65 22.37 22.01 13.41
N GLY A 66 22.22 22.14 12.09
CA GLY A 66 23.30 22.20 11.12
C GLY A 66 23.42 20.95 10.25
N GLU A 67 24.61 20.78 9.65
CA GLU A 67 24.91 19.69 8.74
C GLU A 67 24.89 18.33 9.46
N ALA A 68 23.97 17.46 9.06
CA ALA A 68 23.88 16.10 9.62
C ALA A 68 25.14 15.30 9.29
N ILE A 69 25.61 15.41 8.05
CA ILE A 69 26.81 14.75 7.53
C ILE A 69 27.76 15.78 6.92
N ILE A 70 29.05 15.66 7.24
CA ILE A 70 30.13 16.43 6.61
C ILE A 70 31.07 15.40 5.95
N PRO A 71 31.01 15.27 4.61
CA PRO A 71 31.85 14.32 3.87
C PRO A 71 33.33 14.37 4.27
N GLY A 72 33.91 13.20 4.54
CA GLY A 72 35.30 13.02 4.98
C GLY A 72 35.57 13.36 6.46
N LYS A 73 34.56 13.84 7.20
CA LYS A 73 34.75 14.38 8.55
C LYS A 73 33.71 13.85 9.56
N PRO A 74 33.83 12.58 9.98
CA PRO A 74 32.87 11.98 10.91
C PRO A 74 32.81 12.70 12.27
N ASP A 75 33.94 13.16 12.80
CA ASP A 75 33.99 13.82 14.12
C ASP A 75 33.38 15.22 14.11
N GLU A 76 33.29 15.85 12.93
CA GLU A 76 32.62 17.14 12.76
C GLU A 76 31.11 16.96 12.50
N SER A 77 30.71 15.83 11.90
CA SER A 77 29.33 15.50 11.52
C SER A 77 28.40 15.37 12.72
N LEU A 78 27.26 16.07 12.69
CA LEU A 78 26.29 16.06 13.80
C LEU A 78 25.69 14.67 14.02
N LEU A 79 25.45 13.90 12.95
CA LEU A 79 24.90 12.55 13.03
C LEU A 79 25.72 11.67 13.98
N ILE A 80 27.04 11.63 13.81
CA ILE A 80 27.95 10.83 14.65
C ILE A 80 27.89 11.28 16.10
N LYS A 81 27.85 12.60 16.36
CA LYS A 81 27.74 13.15 17.72
C LYS A 81 26.44 12.73 18.43
N LEU A 82 25.36 12.55 17.68
CA LEU A 82 24.05 12.19 18.25
C LEU A 82 23.87 10.70 18.48
N ILE A 83 24.44 9.84 17.61
CA ILE A 83 24.26 8.39 17.68
C ILE A 83 25.35 7.64 18.45
N SER A 84 26.43 8.32 18.86
CA SER A 84 27.59 7.72 19.53
C SER A 84 27.71 8.13 21.00
N GLY A 85 28.49 7.37 21.77
CA GLY A 85 28.78 7.64 23.19
C GLY A 85 28.18 6.56 24.10
N ASP A 86 28.47 6.66 25.41
CA ASP A 86 27.90 5.76 26.42
C ASP A 86 26.39 5.99 26.59
N GLU A 87 25.94 7.24 26.39
CA GLU A 87 24.54 7.66 26.39
C GLU A 87 24.26 8.51 25.14
N PRO A 88 23.99 7.90 23.97
CA PRO A 88 23.70 8.64 22.75
C PRO A 88 22.34 9.34 22.84
N ALA A 89 22.24 10.51 22.22
CA ALA A 89 21.00 11.30 22.19
C ALA A 89 19.96 10.74 21.20
N MET A 90 20.40 9.94 20.23
CA MET A 90 19.56 9.30 19.21
C MET A 90 19.92 7.83 19.04
N PRO A 91 18.92 6.96 18.77
CA PRO A 91 17.49 7.25 18.65
C PRO A 91 16.81 7.47 20.01
N GLN A 92 15.91 8.47 20.09
CA GLN A 92 15.19 8.77 21.33
C GLN A 92 14.21 7.65 21.71
N ASN A 93 14.21 7.25 22.98
CA ASN A 93 13.32 6.23 23.54
C ASN A 93 13.40 4.87 22.82
N GLN A 94 14.53 4.56 22.17
CA GLN A 94 14.80 3.28 21.52
C GLN A 94 16.16 2.75 21.95
N GLU A 95 16.44 1.48 21.62
CA GLU A 95 17.77 0.92 21.80
C GLU A 95 18.80 1.72 20.98
N PRO A 96 19.95 2.08 21.57
CA PRO A 96 21.06 2.67 20.85
C PRO A 96 21.49 1.82 19.66
N LEU A 97 22.01 2.47 18.61
CA LEU A 97 22.68 1.77 17.52
C LEU A 97 23.85 0.95 18.09
N SER A 98 24.11 -0.22 17.51
CA SER A 98 25.25 -1.01 17.91
C SER A 98 26.56 -0.29 17.57
N SER A 99 27.65 -0.63 18.27
CA SER A 99 28.97 -0.07 17.95
C SER A 99 29.40 -0.35 16.51
N GLU A 100 28.96 -1.46 15.93
CA GLU A 100 29.20 -1.83 14.53
C GLU A 100 28.42 -0.92 13.57
N GLU A 101 27.16 -0.61 13.88
CA GLU A 101 26.34 0.30 13.08
C GLU A 101 26.86 1.75 13.14
N VAL A 102 27.28 2.21 14.32
CA VAL A 102 27.93 3.52 14.46
C VAL A 102 29.26 3.56 13.69
N ALA A 103 30.07 2.50 13.77
CA ALA A 103 31.31 2.38 13.00
C ALA A 103 31.05 2.41 11.49
N LEU A 104 29.95 1.82 11.04
CA LEU A 104 29.54 1.84 9.64
C LEU A 104 29.21 3.25 9.15
N PHE A 105 28.40 4.02 9.89
CA PHE A 105 28.16 5.44 9.58
C PHE A 105 29.46 6.25 9.58
N ARG A 106 30.32 6.01 10.57
CA ARG A 106 31.61 6.70 10.68
C ARG A 106 32.48 6.43 9.46
N GLN A 107 32.59 5.17 9.06
CA GLN A 107 33.39 4.75 7.92
C GLN A 107 32.84 5.30 6.60
N TRP A 108 31.52 5.22 6.39
CA TRP A 108 30.88 5.81 5.21
C TRP A 108 31.13 7.31 5.09
N ILE A 109 31.03 8.06 6.20
CA ILE A 109 31.35 9.49 6.20
C ILE A 109 32.82 9.74 5.90
N LEU A 110 33.75 8.94 6.46
CA LEU A 110 35.18 9.01 6.15
C LEU A 110 35.47 8.79 4.67
N GLU A 111 34.74 7.89 4.01
CA GLU A 111 34.82 7.58 2.59
C GLU A 111 34.17 8.65 1.68
N GLY A 112 33.74 9.77 2.27
CA GLY A 112 33.15 10.90 1.55
C GLY A 112 31.63 10.91 1.53
N ALA A 113 30.98 10.06 2.33
CA ALA A 113 29.53 9.95 2.44
C ALA A 113 28.82 9.80 1.08
N GLN A 114 29.40 9.03 0.16
CA GLN A 114 28.90 8.95 -1.21
C GLN A 114 27.51 8.30 -1.28
N ASP A 115 26.66 8.85 -2.15
CA ASP A 115 25.36 8.26 -2.49
C ASP A 115 25.53 7.24 -3.61
N ASP A 116 25.47 5.96 -3.24
CA ASP A 116 25.41 4.85 -4.19
C ASP A 116 23.97 4.33 -4.34
N THR A 117 22.96 5.11 -3.93
CA THR A 117 21.56 4.83 -4.26
C THR A 117 21.47 4.71 -5.76
N PRO A 118 21.10 3.53 -6.28
CA PRO A 118 20.92 3.41 -7.71
C PRO A 118 19.88 4.45 -8.14
N THR A 119 20.16 5.23 -9.18
CA THR A 119 19.12 5.99 -9.91
C THR A 119 17.94 5.05 -10.07
N GLU A 120 16.78 5.40 -9.49
CA GLU A 120 15.64 4.50 -9.26
C GLU A 120 15.70 3.31 -10.23
N VAL A 121 16.25 2.15 -9.81
CA VAL A 121 16.27 0.90 -10.63
C VAL A 121 14.84 0.48 -10.99
N ASP A 122 13.90 1.13 -10.34
CA ASP A 122 12.47 1.01 -10.34
C ASP A 122 11.78 1.91 -11.38
N ASP A 123 12.48 2.78 -12.11
CA ASP A 123 11.91 3.28 -13.36
C ASP A 123 12.12 2.18 -14.40
N LEU A 124 11.09 1.35 -14.60
CA LEU A 124 11.10 0.33 -15.65
C LEU A 124 11.42 0.98 -17.01
N GLY A 125 11.20 2.29 -17.17
CA GLY A 125 11.25 2.97 -18.44
C GLY A 125 9.97 2.73 -19.23
N ASP A 126 9.66 3.64 -20.16
CA ASP A 126 8.45 3.55 -20.96
C ASP A 126 8.39 2.22 -21.74
N GLY A 127 7.29 1.48 -21.55
CA GLY A 127 7.01 0.23 -22.28
C GLY A 127 7.64 -1.04 -21.69
N ASN A 128 8.40 -0.94 -20.59
CA ASN A 128 8.85 -2.10 -19.84
C ASN A 128 7.84 -2.48 -18.76
N TYR A 129 7.74 -3.77 -18.51
CA TYR A 129 6.75 -4.34 -17.62
C TYR A 129 7.41 -5.05 -16.43
N PRO A 130 6.77 -5.06 -15.25
CA PRO A 130 7.18 -5.94 -14.17
C PRO A 130 7.23 -7.41 -14.64
N VAL A 131 8.32 -8.09 -14.28
CA VAL A 131 8.51 -9.53 -14.51
C VAL A 131 8.22 -10.27 -13.23
N TYR A 132 7.31 -11.25 -13.28
CA TYR A 132 6.91 -12.02 -12.12
C TYR A 132 7.48 -13.43 -12.17
N THR A 133 8.26 -13.76 -11.14
CA THR A 133 8.67 -15.14 -10.85
C THR A 133 7.79 -15.78 -9.78
N VAL A 134 7.01 -14.96 -9.06
CA VAL A 134 6.01 -15.38 -8.06
C VAL A 134 4.75 -14.52 -8.20
N PRO A 135 3.55 -15.07 -7.93
CA PRO A 135 2.31 -14.29 -7.95
C PRO A 135 2.36 -13.16 -6.89
N PRO A 136 1.97 -11.92 -7.23
CA PRO A 136 1.79 -10.86 -6.25
C PRO A 136 0.46 -11.01 -5.52
N VAL A 137 0.32 -10.38 -4.36
CA VAL A 137 -0.96 -10.26 -3.68
C VAL A 137 -1.91 -9.41 -4.53
N VAL A 138 -3.13 -9.88 -4.77
CA VAL A 138 -4.21 -9.06 -5.36
C VAL A 138 -4.91 -8.31 -4.23
N SER A 139 -4.50 -7.07 -4.04
CA SER A 139 -5.01 -6.15 -3.01
C SER A 139 -6.25 -5.37 -3.43
N ALA A 140 -6.52 -5.23 -4.73
CA ALA A 140 -7.64 -4.43 -5.22
C ALA A 140 -8.18 -4.96 -6.54
N LEU A 141 -9.50 -4.85 -6.68
CA LEU A 141 -10.27 -5.25 -7.88
C LEU A 141 -11.34 -4.19 -8.13
N ALA A 142 -11.57 -3.85 -9.41
CA ALA A 142 -12.69 -2.99 -9.79
C ALA A 142 -13.22 -3.39 -11.17
N TYR A 143 -14.52 -3.62 -11.28
CA TYR A 143 -15.18 -3.69 -12.59
C TYR A 143 -15.44 -2.28 -13.10
N SER A 144 -15.27 -2.06 -14.41
CA SER A 144 -15.68 -0.83 -15.06
C SER A 144 -17.21 -0.68 -14.99
N PRO A 145 -17.75 0.56 -14.98
CA PRO A 145 -19.19 0.77 -14.86
C PRO A 145 -20.02 0.14 -16.00
N ASP A 146 -19.43 -0.02 -17.19
CA ASP A 146 -20.02 -0.72 -18.33
C ASP A 146 -19.91 -2.25 -18.25
N GLY A 147 -19.18 -2.77 -17.26
CA GLY A 147 -18.94 -4.19 -17.03
C GLY A 147 -17.92 -4.82 -17.97
N GLY A 148 -17.40 -4.11 -18.99
CA GLY A 148 -16.56 -4.71 -20.02
C GLY A 148 -15.09 -4.93 -19.63
N THR A 149 -14.65 -4.40 -18.47
CA THR A 149 -13.26 -4.49 -18.02
C THR A 149 -13.18 -4.78 -16.53
N LEU A 150 -12.29 -5.68 -16.12
CA LEU A 150 -11.88 -5.87 -14.73
C LEU A 150 -10.45 -5.35 -14.55
N ALA A 151 -10.28 -4.36 -13.68
CA ALA A 151 -8.98 -3.86 -13.23
C ALA A 151 -8.50 -4.68 -12.01
N VAL A 152 -7.25 -5.11 -12.05
CA VAL A 152 -6.62 -5.98 -11.05
C VAL A 152 -5.28 -5.38 -10.62
N SER A 153 -5.04 -5.28 -9.31
CA SER A 153 -3.76 -4.78 -8.82
C SER A 153 -2.63 -5.79 -9.05
N GLY A 154 -1.50 -5.29 -9.57
CA GLY A 154 -0.21 -5.97 -9.58
C GLY A 154 0.81 -5.21 -8.72
N VAL A 155 2.09 -5.49 -8.95
CA VAL A 155 3.19 -4.70 -8.39
C VAL A 155 3.58 -3.65 -9.41
N ARG A 156 3.47 -2.36 -9.06
CA ARG A 156 3.79 -1.23 -9.96
C ARG A 156 2.88 -1.09 -11.17
N GLU A 157 1.80 -1.85 -11.23
CA GLU A 157 0.91 -1.80 -12.36
C GLU A 157 -0.52 -2.25 -12.03
N VAL A 158 -1.44 -1.82 -12.86
CA VAL A 158 -2.80 -2.37 -12.93
C VAL A 158 -2.93 -3.19 -14.19
N LEU A 159 -3.44 -4.42 -14.07
CA LEU A 159 -3.76 -5.27 -15.21
C LEU A 159 -5.25 -5.15 -15.52
N LEU A 160 -5.57 -4.93 -16.79
CA LEU A 160 -6.94 -4.86 -17.28
C LEU A 160 -7.29 -6.15 -18.01
N TYR A 161 -8.42 -6.74 -17.67
CA TYR A 161 -8.94 -7.97 -18.26
C TYR A 161 -10.29 -7.74 -18.93
N ASP A 162 -10.54 -8.43 -20.05
CA ASP A 162 -11.86 -8.48 -20.68
C ASP A 162 -12.78 -9.38 -19.85
N THR A 163 -13.99 -8.93 -19.52
CA THR A 163 -14.87 -9.67 -18.60
C THR A 163 -15.67 -10.78 -19.29
N ALA A 164 -15.71 -10.80 -20.63
CA ALA A 164 -16.39 -11.84 -21.37
C ALA A 164 -15.59 -13.15 -21.39
N ASN A 165 -14.25 -13.07 -21.34
CA ASN A 165 -13.37 -14.24 -21.44
C ASN A 165 -12.18 -14.24 -20.45
N PHE A 166 -11.94 -13.16 -19.71
CA PHE A 166 -10.81 -12.96 -18.80
C PHE A 166 -9.44 -13.04 -19.47
N GLU A 167 -9.37 -12.63 -20.75
CA GLU A 167 -8.10 -12.41 -21.43
C GLU A 167 -7.50 -11.04 -21.08
N PRO A 168 -6.16 -10.92 -20.96
CA PRO A 168 -5.50 -9.64 -20.71
C PRO A 168 -5.76 -8.62 -21.84
N LYS A 169 -6.18 -7.40 -21.48
CA LYS A 169 -6.41 -6.26 -22.40
C LYS A 169 -5.26 -5.27 -22.41
N ALA A 170 -4.78 -4.87 -21.24
CA ALA A 170 -3.75 -3.85 -21.09
C ALA A 170 -3.06 -3.94 -19.72
N ARG A 171 -1.91 -3.27 -19.61
CA ARG A 171 -1.13 -3.14 -18.37
C ARG A 171 -0.77 -1.67 -18.19
N LEU A 172 -1.22 -1.09 -17.09
CA LEU A 172 -1.03 0.32 -16.74
C LEU A 172 0.15 0.42 -15.76
N VAL A 173 1.32 0.83 -16.23
CA VAL A 173 2.56 0.81 -15.42
C VAL A 173 2.78 2.17 -14.75
N GLY A 174 2.85 2.18 -13.43
CA GLY A 174 3.12 3.36 -12.61
C GLY A 174 4.37 3.22 -11.75
N LYS A 175 4.76 4.29 -11.05
CA LYS A 175 5.97 4.32 -10.21
C LYS A 175 5.78 3.68 -8.84
N ALA A 176 4.57 3.77 -8.29
CA ALA A 176 4.24 3.27 -6.97
C ALA A 176 4.30 1.75 -6.87
N ARG A 177 5.06 1.22 -5.89
CA ARG A 177 5.26 -0.24 -5.76
C ARG A 177 4.00 -0.98 -5.34
N ARG A 178 3.23 -0.41 -4.41
CA ARG A 178 2.01 -0.99 -3.85
C ARG A 178 0.79 -0.25 -4.37
N ILE A 179 -0.20 -1.00 -4.83
CA ILE A 179 -1.55 -0.50 -5.11
C ILE A 179 -2.45 -1.03 -3.99
N GLN A 180 -3.25 -0.16 -3.38
CA GLN A 180 -4.14 -0.52 -2.27
C GLN A 180 -5.62 -0.41 -2.62
N SER A 181 -5.97 0.41 -3.61
CA SER A 181 -7.37 0.57 -4.02
C SER A 181 -7.46 0.91 -5.50
N LEU A 182 -8.51 0.39 -6.12
CA LEU A 182 -8.90 0.65 -7.50
C LEU A 182 -10.37 1.05 -7.49
N THR A 183 -10.70 2.13 -8.19
CA THR A 183 -12.08 2.55 -8.36
C THR A 183 -12.25 3.32 -9.66
N TYR A 184 -13.35 3.10 -10.36
CA TYR A 184 -13.67 3.89 -11.55
C TYR A 184 -14.41 5.16 -11.14
N SER A 185 -14.21 6.25 -11.90
CA SER A 185 -15.12 7.39 -11.84
C SER A 185 -16.54 6.96 -12.19
N VAL A 186 -17.54 7.68 -11.69
CA VAL A 186 -18.96 7.33 -11.90
C VAL A 186 -19.32 7.32 -13.38
N ASP A 187 -18.70 8.19 -14.17
CA ASP A 187 -18.87 8.23 -15.63
C ASP A 187 -18.01 7.23 -16.40
N GLY A 188 -17.19 6.42 -15.71
CA GLY A 188 -16.31 5.39 -16.26
C GLY A 188 -15.13 5.90 -17.08
N LYS A 189 -14.90 7.22 -17.16
CA LYS A 189 -13.81 7.79 -17.98
C LYS A 189 -12.43 7.71 -17.32
N LEU A 190 -12.40 7.62 -16.00
CA LEU A 190 -11.16 7.54 -15.22
C LEU A 190 -11.14 6.27 -14.38
N LEU A 191 -9.96 5.65 -14.30
CA LEU A 191 -9.61 4.69 -13.27
C LEU A 191 -8.72 5.40 -12.25
N GLY A 192 -9.22 5.50 -11.02
CA GLY A 192 -8.46 5.95 -9.86
C GLY A 192 -7.69 4.80 -9.22
N VAL A 193 -6.44 5.06 -8.88
CA VAL A 193 -5.54 4.10 -8.24
C VAL A 193 -4.90 4.77 -7.02
N ALA A 194 -5.18 4.26 -5.82
CA ALA A 194 -4.45 4.66 -4.62
C ALA A 194 -3.24 3.74 -4.44
N ALA A 195 -2.07 4.35 -4.40
CA ALA A 195 -0.81 3.62 -4.46
C ALA A 195 0.30 4.34 -3.68
N GLY A 196 1.41 3.65 -3.48
CA GLY A 196 2.63 4.27 -3.02
C GLY A 196 3.80 3.31 -2.89
N SER A 197 4.93 3.87 -2.51
CA SER A 197 6.13 3.14 -2.13
C SER A 197 6.36 3.34 -0.64
N PRO A 198 6.38 2.25 0.15
CA PRO A 198 6.47 2.34 1.60
C PRO A 198 7.60 3.25 2.10
N ALA A 199 7.26 4.17 3.00
CA ALA A 199 8.17 5.17 3.57
C ALA A 199 8.91 6.05 2.54
N GLN A 200 8.37 6.19 1.32
CA GLN A 200 8.91 7.06 0.29
C GLN A 200 7.87 8.07 -0.18
N PHE A 201 6.74 7.58 -0.68
CA PHE A 201 5.64 8.43 -1.13
C PHE A 201 4.33 7.64 -1.23
N GLY A 202 3.23 8.38 -1.18
CA GLY A 202 1.90 7.92 -1.57
C GLY A 202 1.27 8.88 -2.56
N GLU A 203 0.53 8.32 -3.50
CA GLU A 203 -0.10 9.06 -4.58
C GLU A 203 -1.46 8.48 -4.98
N VAL A 204 -2.27 9.34 -5.59
CA VAL A 204 -3.44 8.92 -6.35
C VAL A 204 -3.14 9.11 -7.84
N GLN A 205 -3.19 8.02 -8.59
CA GLN A 205 -3.07 8.06 -10.05
C GLN A 205 -4.46 8.05 -10.68
N LEU A 206 -4.64 8.85 -11.73
CA LEU A 206 -5.85 8.86 -12.55
C LEU A 206 -5.49 8.48 -13.98
N TRP A 207 -6.09 7.41 -14.47
CA TRP A 207 -5.85 6.83 -15.79
C TRP A 207 -7.07 7.02 -16.69
N ASP A 208 -6.87 7.46 -17.92
CA ASP A 208 -7.93 7.52 -18.92
C ASP A 208 -8.27 6.10 -19.38
N THR A 209 -9.53 5.72 -19.27
CA THR A 209 -9.98 4.33 -19.52
C THR A 209 -10.14 4.00 -21.00
N THR A 210 -10.15 5.02 -21.86
CA THR A 210 -10.26 4.83 -23.32
C THR A 210 -8.89 4.60 -23.94
N THR A 211 -7.90 5.38 -23.50
CA THR A 211 -6.54 5.38 -24.03
C THR A 211 -5.58 4.55 -23.19
N ASN A 212 -5.96 4.17 -21.97
CA ASN A 212 -5.10 3.47 -21.00
C ASN A 212 -3.82 4.26 -20.66
N THR A 213 -3.93 5.59 -20.60
CA THR A 213 -2.79 6.49 -20.31
C THR A 213 -2.95 7.20 -18.98
N LEU A 214 -1.83 7.45 -18.31
CA LEU A 214 -1.80 8.20 -17.05
C LEU A 214 -2.11 9.68 -17.33
N VAL A 215 -3.18 10.19 -16.71
CA VAL A 215 -3.60 11.60 -16.84
C VAL A 215 -2.98 12.44 -15.72
N LYS A 216 -3.03 11.94 -14.48
CA LYS A 216 -2.53 12.64 -13.28
C LYS A 216 -1.89 11.65 -12.31
N ALA A 217 -0.83 12.09 -11.62
CA ALA A 217 -0.22 11.39 -10.48
C ALA A 217 -0.05 12.38 -9.32
N MET A 218 -1.02 12.40 -8.42
CA MET A 218 -1.12 13.37 -7.34
C MET A 218 -0.42 12.83 -6.09
N ARG A 219 0.83 13.27 -5.85
CA ARG A 219 1.56 12.93 -4.62
C ARG A 219 0.98 13.67 -3.43
N ALA A 220 0.58 12.93 -2.41
CA ALA A 220 -0.12 13.49 -1.26
C ALA A 220 0.44 13.03 0.10
N SER A 221 1.19 11.92 0.15
CA SER A 221 1.74 11.37 1.39
C SER A 221 3.20 10.95 1.20
N TYR A 222 3.88 10.67 2.30
CA TYR A 222 5.25 10.16 2.36
C TYR A 222 5.30 8.62 2.52
N ASP A 223 4.15 7.98 2.44
CA ASP A 223 3.97 6.55 2.52
C ASP A 223 2.70 6.16 1.75
N THR A 224 2.49 4.87 1.55
CA THR A 224 1.36 4.31 0.78
C THR A 224 0.03 4.90 1.24
N VAL A 225 -0.79 5.36 0.29
CA VAL A 225 -2.19 5.76 0.56
C VAL A 225 -3.13 4.58 0.32
N TYR A 226 -4.27 4.60 0.99
CA TYR A 226 -5.23 3.48 1.06
C TYR A 226 -6.56 3.83 0.36
N GLY A 227 -7.68 3.31 0.84
CA GLY A 227 -8.95 3.28 0.11
C GLY A 227 -9.35 4.60 -0.55
N LEU A 228 -9.72 4.50 -1.82
CA LEU A 228 -9.96 5.60 -2.73
C LEU A 228 -11.44 5.65 -3.13
N SER A 229 -12.02 6.84 -3.15
CA SER A 229 -13.37 7.06 -3.68
C SER A 229 -13.45 8.32 -4.53
N PHE A 230 -14.25 8.29 -5.59
CA PHE A 230 -14.67 9.48 -6.31
C PHE A 230 -15.92 10.07 -5.67
N SER A 231 -16.05 11.40 -5.72
CA SER A 231 -17.34 12.06 -5.48
C SER A 231 -18.37 11.64 -6.55
N PRO A 232 -19.68 11.74 -6.29
CA PRO A 232 -20.72 11.32 -7.24
C PRO A 232 -20.67 12.02 -8.60
N ASP A 233 -20.16 13.25 -8.65
CA ASP A 233 -19.93 14.02 -9.88
C ASP A 233 -18.55 13.77 -10.51
N SER A 234 -17.73 12.88 -9.92
CA SER A 234 -16.35 12.56 -10.31
C SER A 234 -15.38 13.75 -10.30
N SER A 235 -15.72 14.86 -9.63
CA SER A 235 -14.88 16.06 -9.58
C SER A 235 -13.84 16.05 -8.46
N ARG A 236 -14.01 15.19 -7.44
CA ARG A 236 -13.14 15.05 -6.28
C ARG A 236 -12.77 13.59 -6.06
N VAL A 237 -11.61 13.36 -5.44
CA VAL A 237 -11.19 12.06 -4.91
C VAL A 237 -10.86 12.17 -3.43
N ALA A 238 -11.30 11.20 -2.63
CA ALA A 238 -10.96 11.08 -1.22
C ALA A 238 -10.13 9.81 -0.98
N PHE A 239 -9.16 9.89 -0.06
CA PHE A 239 -8.35 8.73 0.33
C PHE A 239 -7.79 8.84 1.75
N GLY A 240 -7.55 7.67 2.34
CA GLY A 240 -6.92 7.54 3.67
C GLY A 240 -5.41 7.38 3.60
N CYS A 241 -4.71 7.84 4.64
CA CYS A 241 -3.26 7.83 4.74
C CYS A 241 -2.78 7.16 6.05
N SER A 242 -1.52 6.69 6.05
CA SER A 242 -0.85 6.21 7.27
C SER A 242 -0.40 7.34 8.21
N ASP A 243 -0.40 8.60 7.75
CA ASP A 243 -0.19 9.80 8.57
C ASP A 243 -1.44 10.20 9.38
N GLN A 244 -2.40 9.29 9.52
CA GLN A 244 -3.67 9.47 10.25
C GLN A 244 -4.61 10.50 9.61
N THR A 245 -4.34 10.93 8.38
CA THR A 245 -5.18 11.89 7.67
C THR A 245 -6.09 11.24 6.63
N VAL A 246 -7.24 11.87 6.40
CA VAL A 246 -8.01 11.76 5.16
C VAL A 246 -7.74 13.00 4.32
N ARG A 247 -7.54 12.81 3.02
CA ARG A 247 -7.36 13.92 2.07
C ARG A 247 -8.39 13.86 0.98
N VAL A 248 -8.87 15.04 0.58
CA VAL A 248 -9.75 15.21 -0.58
C VAL A 248 -9.06 16.12 -1.58
N LEU A 249 -8.85 15.63 -2.80
CA LEU A 249 -8.24 16.39 -3.88
C LEU A 249 -9.26 16.69 -4.98
N SER A 250 -9.13 17.85 -5.60
CA SER A 250 -9.80 18.19 -6.85
C SER A 250 -9.18 17.41 -8.01
N VAL A 251 -10.00 16.73 -8.81
CA VAL A 251 -9.54 16.02 -10.01
C VAL A 251 -9.06 17.02 -11.07
N ALA A 252 -9.71 18.18 -11.20
CA ALA A 252 -9.44 19.12 -12.28
C ALA A 252 -8.07 19.81 -12.12
N ASP A 253 -7.75 20.31 -10.93
CA ASP A 253 -6.58 21.16 -10.66
C ASP A 253 -5.64 20.63 -9.58
N GLU A 254 -5.86 19.40 -9.08
CA GLU A 254 -4.97 18.67 -8.16
C GLU A 254 -4.80 19.34 -6.78
N LYS A 255 -5.65 20.32 -6.47
CA LYS A 255 -5.61 21.00 -5.18
C LYS A 255 -6.16 20.12 -4.08
N GLU A 256 -5.48 20.13 -2.94
CA GLU A 256 -6.00 19.62 -1.68
C GLU A 256 -7.12 20.55 -1.18
N LEU A 257 -8.33 20.02 -1.15
CA LEU A 257 -9.55 20.69 -0.71
C LEU A 257 -9.78 20.47 0.79
N VAL A 258 -9.47 19.26 1.27
CA VAL A 258 -9.64 18.86 2.67
C VAL A 258 -8.42 18.08 3.11
N LYS A 259 -7.92 18.40 4.30
CA LYS A 259 -7.02 17.57 5.10
C LYS A 259 -7.65 17.39 6.48
N PHE A 260 -8.12 16.19 6.75
CA PHE A 260 -8.81 15.84 7.99
C PHE A 260 -7.92 14.98 8.86
N ASP A 261 -7.58 15.45 10.07
CA ASP A 261 -6.52 14.93 10.95
C ASP A 261 -7.04 14.46 12.31
N ASN A 262 -8.27 13.93 12.35
CA ASN A 262 -8.92 13.50 13.59
C ASN A 262 -8.85 11.99 13.86
N HIS A 263 -8.35 11.18 12.93
CA HIS A 263 -8.04 9.78 13.25
C HIS A 263 -6.81 9.71 14.16
N SER A 264 -6.79 8.73 15.06
CA SER A 264 -5.64 8.51 15.96
C SER A 264 -4.70 7.39 15.50
N ASP A 265 -4.96 6.83 14.32
CA ASP A 265 -4.20 5.76 13.70
C ASP A 265 -4.51 5.73 12.18
N TRP A 266 -3.97 4.77 11.43
CA TRP A 266 -4.03 4.68 9.98
C TRP A 266 -5.46 4.67 9.45
N VAL A 267 -5.67 5.35 8.32
CA VAL A 267 -6.96 5.41 7.64
C VAL A 267 -6.96 4.49 6.43
N PHE A 268 -7.84 3.49 6.44
CA PHE A 268 -7.85 2.42 5.44
C PHE A 268 -8.84 2.65 4.31
N GLY A 269 -9.90 3.44 4.51
CA GLY A 269 -10.87 3.68 3.45
C GLY A 269 -11.63 4.98 3.58
N THR A 270 -12.20 5.40 2.45
CA THR A 270 -13.09 6.56 2.34
C THR A 270 -14.26 6.25 1.39
N ILE A 271 -15.42 6.86 1.62
CA ILE A 271 -16.54 6.86 0.67
C ILE A 271 -17.35 8.15 0.79
N PHE A 272 -17.73 8.75 -0.34
CA PHE A 272 -18.62 9.91 -0.36
C PHE A 272 -20.09 9.51 -0.12
N SER A 273 -20.87 10.43 0.46
CA SER A 273 -22.34 10.38 0.45
C SER A 273 -22.91 10.43 -0.98
N THR A 274 -24.19 10.08 -1.14
CA THR A 274 -24.91 10.08 -2.43
C THR A 274 -24.86 11.43 -3.14
N ASP A 275 -24.85 12.51 -2.38
CA ASP A 275 -24.84 13.90 -2.85
C ASP A 275 -23.42 14.51 -2.89
N GLY A 276 -22.41 13.79 -2.38
CA GLY A 276 -21.02 14.24 -2.33
C GLY A 276 -20.74 15.37 -1.33
N THR A 277 -21.71 15.75 -0.49
CA THR A 277 -21.52 16.83 0.50
C THR A 277 -20.72 16.35 1.72
N HIS A 278 -20.70 15.03 1.96
CA HIS A 278 -19.99 14.40 3.06
C HIS A 278 -19.16 13.21 2.57
N PHE A 279 -18.23 12.78 3.42
CA PHE A 279 -17.60 11.47 3.28
C PHE A 279 -17.52 10.75 4.63
N VAL A 280 -17.45 9.43 4.57
CA VAL A 280 -17.14 8.56 5.70
C VAL A 280 -15.75 7.96 5.50
N SER A 281 -14.93 7.97 6.55
CA SER A 281 -13.65 7.28 6.59
C SER A 281 -13.64 6.17 7.63
N CYS A 282 -12.87 5.11 7.39
CA CYS A 282 -12.59 4.05 8.36
C CYS A 282 -11.10 3.88 8.60
N GLY A 283 -10.74 3.38 9.77
CA GLY A 283 -9.34 3.19 10.09
C GLY A 283 -9.08 2.21 11.23
N ARG A 284 -7.79 2.10 11.52
CA ARG A 284 -7.21 1.29 12.58
C ARG A 284 -7.62 1.76 13.98
N ASP A 285 -8.01 3.03 14.11
CA ASP A 285 -8.56 3.62 15.33
C ASP A 285 -9.99 3.15 15.67
N THR A 286 -10.52 2.18 14.92
CA THR A 286 -11.82 1.54 15.12
C THR A 286 -13.02 2.46 14.87
N ALA A 287 -12.81 3.62 14.23
CA ALA A 287 -13.87 4.62 14.01
C ALA A 287 -14.36 4.65 12.56
N LEU A 288 -15.66 4.91 12.39
CA LEU A 288 -16.26 5.39 11.16
C LEU A 288 -16.56 6.88 11.33
N LYS A 289 -15.74 7.76 10.73
CA LYS A 289 -15.84 9.21 10.90
C LYS A 289 -16.60 9.84 9.73
N LEU A 290 -17.66 10.56 10.03
CA LEU A 290 -18.41 11.39 9.08
C LEU A 290 -17.85 12.82 9.09
N VAL A 291 -17.58 13.34 7.90
CA VAL A 291 -16.98 14.66 7.69
C VAL A 291 -17.72 15.40 6.59
N GLU A 292 -17.96 16.69 6.80
CA GLU A 292 -18.50 17.59 5.77
C GLU A 292 -17.37 18.04 4.83
N VAL A 293 -17.54 17.84 3.52
CA VAL A 293 -16.46 18.05 2.54
C VAL A 293 -16.11 19.54 2.41
N ASP A 294 -17.09 20.43 2.35
CA ASP A 294 -16.82 21.83 2.03
C ASP A 294 -16.13 22.59 3.18
N THR A 295 -16.31 22.14 4.42
CA THR A 295 -15.68 22.77 5.60
C THR A 295 -14.52 21.93 6.16
N GLY A 296 -14.45 20.64 5.82
CA GLY A 296 -13.55 19.68 6.46
C GLY A 296 -13.93 19.36 7.91
N SER A 297 -15.13 19.75 8.35
CA SER A 297 -15.53 19.62 9.76
C SER A 297 -15.94 18.19 10.10
N PHE A 298 -15.44 17.69 11.23
CA PHE A 298 -15.95 16.47 11.85
C PHE A 298 -17.43 16.63 12.22
N VAL A 299 -18.26 15.67 11.82
CA VAL A 299 -19.70 15.65 12.11
C VAL A 299 -20.03 14.62 13.19
N ASP A 300 -19.62 13.36 13.00
CA ASP A 300 -19.92 12.29 13.94
C ASP A 300 -19.00 11.06 13.78
N ASP A 301 -18.88 10.28 14.86
CA ASP A 301 -18.44 8.88 14.78
C ASP A 301 -19.72 8.03 14.59
N ILE A 302 -20.03 7.60 13.36
CA ILE A 302 -21.30 6.93 13.05
C ILE A 302 -21.38 5.52 13.67
N ASN A 303 -20.26 4.96 14.12
CA ASN A 303 -20.21 3.70 14.86
C ASN A 303 -20.02 3.90 16.38
N SER A 304 -20.30 5.10 16.91
CA SER A 304 -20.11 5.41 18.35
C SER A 304 -20.79 4.43 19.32
N SER A 305 -21.84 3.75 18.87
CA SER A 305 -22.64 2.77 19.61
C SER A 305 -21.91 1.48 19.93
N ASN A 306 -20.94 1.14 19.09
CA ASN A 306 -20.23 -0.13 19.09
C ASN A 306 -18.74 0.09 18.76
N LYS A 307 -18.23 1.28 19.07
CA LYS A 307 -16.82 1.64 18.91
C LYS A 307 -15.98 0.74 19.81
N GLY A 308 -14.97 0.07 19.25
CA GLY A 308 -13.97 -0.67 20.03
C GLY A 308 -14.00 -2.20 19.99
N TYR A 309 -14.43 -2.83 18.90
CA TYR A 309 -14.32 -4.30 18.74
C TYR A 309 -13.15 -4.78 17.87
N GLY A 310 -12.37 -3.86 17.29
CA GLY A 310 -11.21 -4.14 16.45
C GLY A 310 -11.06 -3.12 15.33
N GLU A 311 -9.95 -3.21 14.59
CA GLU A 311 -9.66 -2.33 13.44
C GLU A 311 -10.77 -2.42 12.37
N ILE A 312 -11.10 -1.30 11.69
CA ILE A 312 -12.05 -1.31 10.56
C ILE A 312 -11.26 -1.19 9.26
N ASN A 313 -11.10 -2.32 8.58
CA ASN A 313 -10.19 -2.46 7.44
C ASN A 313 -10.83 -2.02 6.12
N THR A 314 -12.16 -2.04 6.02
CA THR A 314 -12.86 -1.82 4.75
C THR A 314 -14.25 -1.22 4.94
N LEU A 315 -14.69 -0.45 3.94
CA LEU A 315 -16.07 0.04 3.83
C LEU A 315 -16.55 0.11 2.38
N ALA A 316 -17.87 0.07 2.20
CA ALA A 316 -18.53 0.36 0.93
C ALA A 316 -19.87 1.08 1.19
N ARG A 317 -20.27 2.02 0.32
CA ARG A 317 -21.61 2.65 0.38
C ARG A 317 -22.61 1.85 -0.44
N HIS A 318 -23.82 1.70 0.09
CA HIS A 318 -24.96 1.19 -0.68
C HIS A 318 -25.18 2.08 -1.93
N PRO A 319 -25.38 1.54 -3.15
CA PRO A 319 -25.32 2.33 -4.38
C PRO A 319 -26.30 3.51 -4.41
N SER A 320 -27.52 3.34 -3.90
CA SER A 320 -28.60 4.34 -3.96
C SER A 320 -28.96 4.99 -2.62
N ALA A 321 -28.28 4.64 -1.53
CA ALA A 321 -28.64 5.12 -0.20
C ALA A 321 -27.41 5.65 0.55
N ASP A 322 -27.64 6.57 1.48
CA ASP A 322 -26.63 7.05 2.43
C ASP A 322 -26.47 6.06 3.58
N GLU A 323 -26.07 4.84 3.22
CA GLU A 323 -25.77 3.73 4.11
C GLU A 323 -24.40 3.16 3.77
N VAL A 324 -23.62 2.84 4.80
CA VAL A 324 -22.29 2.27 4.66
C VAL A 324 -22.22 0.90 5.31
N LEU A 325 -21.63 -0.05 4.60
CA LEU A 325 -21.23 -1.35 5.12
C LEU A 325 -19.76 -1.28 5.54
N SER A 326 -19.45 -1.76 6.74
CA SER A 326 -18.08 -1.88 7.23
C SER A 326 -17.71 -3.32 7.53
N GLY A 327 -16.42 -3.62 7.44
CA GLY A 327 -15.81 -4.89 7.88
C GLY A 327 -14.44 -4.66 8.50
N GLY A 328 -14.04 -5.55 9.41
CA GLY A 328 -12.75 -5.47 10.07
C GLY A 328 -12.46 -6.66 10.98
N GLU A 329 -11.58 -6.44 11.96
CA GLU A 329 -10.98 -7.47 12.81
C GLU A 329 -12.00 -8.25 13.66
N ASP A 330 -13.12 -7.63 14.01
CA ASP A 330 -14.17 -8.25 14.80
C ASP A 330 -15.04 -9.27 14.04
N ARG A 331 -14.80 -9.38 12.72
CA ARG A 331 -15.38 -10.37 11.82
C ARG A 331 -16.87 -10.22 11.57
N ILE A 332 -17.49 -9.13 12.00
CA ILE A 332 -18.93 -8.90 11.87
C ILE A 332 -19.16 -7.78 10.85
N PRO A 333 -19.73 -8.07 9.67
CA PRO A 333 -20.16 -7.02 8.77
C PRO A 333 -21.27 -6.20 9.45
N ARG A 334 -21.22 -4.87 9.31
CA ARG A 334 -22.24 -3.97 9.86
C ARG A 334 -22.64 -2.89 8.88
N ARG A 335 -23.94 -2.66 8.76
CA ARG A 335 -24.52 -1.60 7.92
C ARG A 335 -25.01 -0.46 8.80
N TYR A 336 -24.63 0.77 8.47
CA TYR A 336 -24.97 1.98 9.20
C TYR A 336 -25.59 3.03 8.27
N LYS A 337 -26.52 3.84 8.77
CA LYS A 337 -26.87 5.12 8.15
C LYS A 337 -25.68 6.06 8.27
N ILE A 338 -25.38 6.80 7.21
CA ILE A 338 -24.37 7.87 7.24
C ILE A 338 -24.90 9.02 8.11
N PHE A 339 -26.11 9.50 7.83
CA PHE A 339 -26.72 10.59 8.58
C PHE A 339 -27.63 10.05 9.70
N ARG A 340 -27.41 10.52 10.93
CA ARG A 340 -28.30 10.20 12.05
C ARG A 340 -29.65 10.91 11.87
N GLU A 341 -30.73 10.20 12.21
CA GLU A 341 -32.08 10.76 12.23
C GLU A 341 -32.59 10.98 13.67
N ILE A 342 -31.96 10.33 14.66
CA ILE A 342 -32.37 10.34 16.06
C ILE A 342 -31.27 11.00 16.89
N ARG A 343 -31.68 11.81 17.88
CA ARG A 343 -30.76 12.48 18.81
C ARG A 343 -30.14 11.46 19.77
N ARG A 344 -28.86 11.65 20.11
CA ARG A 344 -28.20 10.91 21.20
C ARG A 344 -28.95 11.06 22.52
N ASP A 345 -29.34 9.94 23.10
CA ASP A 345 -29.92 9.81 24.43
C ASP A 345 -29.13 8.77 25.24
N VAL A 346 -29.05 8.93 26.55
CA VAL A 346 -28.25 8.14 27.49
C VAL A 346 -28.70 6.67 27.55
N GLY A 347 -29.91 6.35 27.07
CA GLY A 347 -30.48 4.99 27.08
C GLY A 347 -30.62 4.30 25.71
N ASN A 348 -30.35 5.00 24.61
CA ASN A 348 -30.33 4.41 23.27
C ASN A 348 -28.88 4.41 22.82
N THR A 349 -28.29 3.26 22.52
CA THR A 349 -26.88 3.25 22.14
C THR A 349 -26.68 3.28 20.65
N ASP A 350 -27.67 2.90 19.81
CA ASP A 350 -27.42 2.51 18.43
C ASP A 350 -28.13 3.36 17.36
N PHE A 351 -27.71 4.63 17.22
CA PHE A 351 -28.41 5.64 16.40
C PHE A 351 -28.25 5.49 14.89
N ASN A 352 -27.16 4.86 14.45
CA ASN A 352 -26.82 4.74 13.04
C ASN A 352 -26.80 3.28 12.58
N LEU A 353 -26.62 2.27 13.46
CA LEU A 353 -26.61 0.88 13.01
C LEU A 353 -27.99 0.50 12.48
N ILE A 354 -27.99 0.01 11.24
CA ILE A 354 -29.16 -0.59 10.61
C ILE A 354 -29.18 -2.08 10.93
N LYS A 355 -28.03 -2.76 10.77
CA LYS A 355 -27.93 -4.20 10.96
C LYS A 355 -26.49 -4.66 11.22
N ALA A 356 -26.34 -5.62 12.14
CA ALA A 356 -25.17 -6.47 12.25
C ALA A 356 -25.49 -7.85 11.64
N TYR A 357 -24.58 -8.35 10.81
CA TYR A 357 -24.73 -9.64 10.13
C TYR A 357 -24.02 -10.76 10.90
N GLU A 358 -24.14 -12.02 10.45
CA GLU A 358 -23.44 -13.13 11.11
C GLU A 358 -21.91 -12.96 11.09
N ALA A 359 -21.25 -13.35 12.18
CA ALA A 359 -19.80 -13.33 12.27
C ALA A 359 -19.16 -14.31 11.27
N GLN A 360 -18.08 -13.87 10.62
CA GLN A 360 -17.24 -14.69 9.75
C GLN A 360 -16.12 -15.39 10.54
N SER A 361 -15.41 -16.32 9.88
CA SER A 361 -14.33 -17.07 10.53
C SER A 361 -13.06 -16.25 10.78
N GLY A 362 -12.84 -15.15 10.06
CA GLY A 362 -11.65 -14.30 10.17
C GLY A 362 -11.97 -12.82 9.95
N SER A 363 -10.95 -11.96 10.15
CA SER A 363 -11.02 -10.52 9.93
C SER A 363 -11.51 -10.20 8.52
N ILE A 364 -12.50 -9.32 8.39
CA ILE A 364 -13.07 -8.93 7.09
C ILE A 364 -12.16 -7.86 6.49
N GLU A 365 -11.57 -8.18 5.35
CA GLU A 365 -10.61 -7.30 4.67
C GLU A 365 -11.21 -6.62 3.44
N ALA A 366 -12.31 -7.15 2.90
CA ALA A 366 -12.95 -6.59 1.72
C ALA A 366 -14.48 -6.73 1.77
N VAL A 367 -15.17 -5.64 1.43
CA VAL A 367 -16.63 -5.63 1.24
C VAL A 367 -17.01 -4.94 -0.06
N ALA A 368 -18.11 -5.37 -0.68
CA ALA A 368 -18.69 -4.71 -1.84
C ALA A 368 -20.20 -4.96 -1.92
N PHE A 369 -20.96 -3.99 -2.41
CA PHE A 369 -22.37 -4.14 -2.77
C PHE A 369 -22.52 -4.59 -4.23
N SER A 370 -23.61 -5.32 -4.53
CA SER A 370 -24.12 -5.42 -5.90
C SER A 370 -24.61 -4.06 -6.39
N ALA A 371 -24.64 -3.84 -7.71
CA ALA A 371 -25.01 -2.55 -8.29
C ALA A 371 -26.45 -2.11 -7.96
N ASP A 372 -27.36 -3.07 -7.75
CA ASP A 372 -28.73 -2.83 -7.31
C ASP A 372 -28.86 -2.67 -5.78
N GLY A 373 -27.79 -2.93 -5.02
CA GLY A 373 -27.75 -2.86 -3.58
C GLY A 373 -28.49 -3.99 -2.85
N SER A 374 -28.99 -4.99 -3.57
CA SER A 374 -29.77 -6.08 -2.94
C SER A 374 -28.87 -7.12 -2.24
N LEU A 375 -27.62 -7.25 -2.68
CA LEU A 375 -26.62 -8.14 -2.13
C LEU A 375 -25.37 -7.38 -1.69
N PHE A 376 -24.63 -7.97 -0.75
CA PHE A 376 -23.25 -7.61 -0.51
C PHE A 376 -22.38 -8.85 -0.33
N ALA A 377 -21.09 -8.71 -0.63
CA ALA A 377 -20.06 -9.71 -0.39
C ALA A 377 -19.12 -9.22 0.72
N ALA A 378 -18.66 -10.13 1.55
CA ALA A 378 -17.64 -9.88 2.56
C ALA A 378 -16.61 -11.02 2.51
N GLY A 379 -15.35 -10.66 2.23
CA GLY A 379 -14.20 -11.55 2.17
C GLY A 379 -13.25 -11.34 3.34
N ASN A 380 -12.68 -12.44 3.85
CA ASN A 380 -11.85 -12.40 5.05
C ASN A 380 -10.43 -12.95 4.87
N ALA A 381 -9.57 -12.61 5.85
CA ALA A 381 -8.18 -13.05 5.94
C ALA A 381 -8.01 -14.58 6.04
N GLY A 382 -9.07 -15.33 6.36
CA GLY A 382 -9.09 -16.79 6.38
C GLY A 382 -9.48 -17.45 5.05
N GLY A 383 -9.74 -16.66 4.01
CA GLY A 383 -10.04 -17.14 2.65
C GLY A 383 -11.51 -17.50 2.39
N GLU A 384 -12.40 -17.14 3.31
CA GLU A 384 -13.84 -17.28 3.10
C GLU A 384 -14.43 -15.97 2.55
N VAL A 385 -15.28 -16.09 1.55
CA VAL A 385 -16.15 -15.02 1.05
C VAL A 385 -17.59 -15.45 1.24
N ARG A 386 -18.42 -14.58 1.82
CA ARG A 386 -19.87 -14.82 1.96
C ARG A 386 -20.63 -13.72 1.25
N VAL A 387 -21.75 -14.11 0.63
CA VAL A 387 -22.70 -13.20 0.00
C VAL A 387 -23.98 -13.21 0.81
N TYR A 388 -24.53 -12.03 1.05
CA TYR A 388 -25.69 -11.81 1.90
C TYR A 388 -26.75 -11.01 1.17
N ASN A 389 -28.01 -11.28 1.48
CA ASN A 389 -29.09 -10.36 1.22
C ASN A 389 -28.98 -9.18 2.20
N VAL A 390 -29.01 -7.96 1.68
CA VAL A 390 -28.81 -6.74 2.46
C VAL A 390 -29.93 -6.50 3.47
N GLU A 391 -31.18 -6.80 3.09
CA GLU A 391 -32.37 -6.45 3.86
C GLU A 391 -32.66 -7.44 4.99
N ASP A 392 -32.80 -8.73 4.66
CA ASP A 392 -33.09 -9.73 5.69
C ASP A 392 -31.83 -10.20 6.44
N GLY A 393 -30.65 -10.08 5.83
CA GLY A 393 -29.36 -10.49 6.39
C GLY A 393 -29.06 -11.99 6.24
N THR A 394 -29.84 -12.70 5.43
CA THR A 394 -29.60 -14.11 5.13
C THR A 394 -28.35 -14.28 4.29
N ARG A 395 -27.55 -15.30 4.61
CA ARG A 395 -26.42 -15.71 3.77
C ARG A 395 -26.95 -16.46 2.56
N VAL A 396 -26.74 -15.89 1.37
CA VAL A 396 -27.14 -16.45 0.07
C VAL A 396 -26.11 -17.45 -0.44
N ALA A 397 -24.82 -17.14 -0.29
CA ALA A 397 -23.73 -18.02 -0.73
C ALA A 397 -22.52 -17.95 0.21
N SER A 398 -21.71 -19.01 0.18
CA SER A 398 -20.40 -19.07 0.83
C SER A 398 -19.40 -19.71 -0.11
N MET A 399 -18.29 -19.03 -0.34
CA MET A 399 -17.18 -19.47 -1.18
C MET A 399 -15.97 -19.65 -0.28
N ARG A 400 -15.47 -20.88 -0.24
CA ARG A 400 -14.20 -21.22 0.41
C ARG A 400 -13.26 -21.62 -0.71
N GLY A 401 -12.52 -20.65 -1.24
CA GLY A 401 -11.39 -20.94 -2.12
C GLY A 401 -10.29 -21.66 -1.35
N ASP A 402 -9.19 -21.97 -2.02
CA ASP A 402 -8.02 -22.65 -1.46
C ASP A 402 -7.34 -21.85 -0.33
N THR A 403 -7.96 -21.75 0.86
CA THR A 403 -7.44 -21.36 2.18
C THR A 403 -6.52 -20.12 2.31
N VAL A 404 -6.51 -19.17 1.37
CA VAL A 404 -5.66 -17.97 1.44
C VAL A 404 -6.46 -16.69 1.69
N GLY A 405 -5.87 -15.72 2.38
CA GLY A 405 -6.53 -14.47 2.73
C GLY A 405 -7.07 -13.71 1.51
N VAL A 406 -8.34 -13.29 1.59
CA VAL A 406 -9.02 -12.48 0.58
C VAL A 406 -8.86 -11.02 0.96
N PHE A 407 -8.39 -10.20 0.02
CA PHE A 407 -8.17 -8.76 0.22
C PHE A 407 -8.95 -7.89 -0.75
N ALA A 408 -9.59 -8.48 -1.77
CA ALA A 408 -10.40 -7.73 -2.72
C ALA A 408 -11.63 -8.53 -3.14
N VAL A 409 -12.78 -7.86 -3.20
CA VAL A 409 -14.01 -8.37 -3.79
C VAL A 409 -14.66 -7.27 -4.64
N ALA A 410 -15.22 -7.64 -5.79
CA ALA A 410 -15.91 -6.68 -6.67
C ALA A 410 -17.08 -7.36 -7.39
N PHE A 411 -18.27 -6.76 -7.34
CA PHE A 411 -19.41 -7.19 -8.15
C PHE A 411 -19.30 -6.62 -9.56
N HIS A 412 -19.60 -7.46 -10.55
CA HIS A 412 -19.89 -6.98 -11.90
C HIS A 412 -21.19 -6.15 -11.88
N PRO A 413 -21.31 -5.07 -12.67
CA PRO A 413 -22.49 -4.18 -12.63
C PRO A 413 -23.81 -4.88 -12.97
N GLU A 414 -23.80 -5.96 -13.74
CA GLU A 414 -25.01 -6.78 -13.99
C GLU A 414 -25.38 -7.73 -12.83
N GLY A 415 -24.55 -7.82 -11.77
CA GLY A 415 -24.79 -8.67 -10.60
C GLY A 415 -24.59 -10.17 -10.83
N THR A 416 -24.16 -10.58 -12.03
CA THR A 416 -23.99 -11.99 -12.42
C THR A 416 -22.64 -12.59 -12.02
N GLN A 417 -21.65 -11.75 -11.69
CA GLN A 417 -20.29 -12.17 -11.35
C GLN A 417 -19.79 -11.44 -10.11
N LEU A 418 -19.01 -12.14 -9.29
CA LEU A 418 -18.24 -11.62 -8.17
C LEU A 418 -16.78 -12.01 -8.37
N ALA A 419 -15.91 -11.03 -8.61
CA ALA A 419 -14.46 -11.23 -8.62
C ALA A 419 -13.92 -11.20 -7.20
N VAL A 420 -12.97 -12.09 -6.92
CA VAL A 420 -12.32 -12.27 -5.61
C VAL A 420 -10.82 -12.40 -5.83
N GLY A 421 -10.04 -11.63 -5.08
CA GLY A 421 -8.57 -11.60 -5.12
C GLY A 421 -7.96 -11.66 -3.72
N GLY A 422 -6.76 -12.20 -3.62
CA GLY A 422 -6.12 -12.44 -2.33
C GLY A 422 -4.62 -12.71 -2.39
N PHE A 423 -4.11 -13.34 -1.33
CA PHE A 423 -2.67 -13.53 -1.08
C PHE A 423 -1.96 -14.40 -2.13
N ASP A 424 -2.66 -15.34 -2.78
CA ASP A 424 -2.08 -16.27 -3.75
C ASP A 424 -1.95 -15.71 -5.17
N GLY A 425 -2.36 -14.46 -5.38
CA GLY A 425 -2.34 -13.80 -6.68
C GLY A 425 -3.36 -14.32 -7.69
N LYS A 426 -4.27 -15.22 -7.31
CA LYS A 426 -5.32 -15.68 -8.22
C LYS A 426 -6.48 -14.69 -8.17
N VAL A 427 -7.08 -14.44 -9.33
CA VAL A 427 -8.44 -13.91 -9.42
C VAL A 427 -9.39 -15.08 -9.61
N ARG A 428 -10.42 -15.15 -8.77
CA ARG A 428 -11.50 -16.14 -8.85
C ARG A 428 -12.81 -15.41 -9.09
N VAL A 429 -13.59 -15.87 -10.05
CA VAL A 429 -14.87 -15.26 -10.42
C VAL A 429 -15.97 -16.26 -10.12
N PHE A 430 -16.96 -15.84 -9.35
CA PHE A 430 -18.07 -16.67 -8.90
C PHE A 430 -19.41 -16.13 -9.36
N GLU A 431 -20.39 -17.01 -9.50
CA GLU A 431 -21.80 -16.65 -9.55
C GLU A 431 -22.26 -16.28 -8.12
N PRO A 432 -22.69 -15.04 -7.83
CA PRO A 432 -22.92 -14.59 -6.45
C PRO A 432 -24.09 -15.29 -5.75
N SER A 433 -25.11 -15.70 -6.51
CA SER A 433 -26.33 -16.31 -5.99
C SER A 433 -26.13 -17.77 -5.55
N SER A 434 -25.18 -18.48 -6.14
CA SER A 434 -24.91 -19.90 -5.84
C SER A 434 -23.55 -20.14 -5.19
N GLY A 435 -22.62 -19.20 -5.32
CA GLY A 435 -21.21 -19.38 -4.94
C GLY A 435 -20.44 -20.31 -5.89
N LYS A 436 -21.01 -20.65 -7.06
CA LYS A 436 -20.35 -21.50 -8.05
C LYS A 436 -19.17 -20.76 -8.69
N LEU A 437 -18.01 -21.40 -8.73
CA LEU A 437 -16.85 -20.90 -9.47
C LEU A 437 -17.15 -20.90 -10.98
N ILE A 438 -17.01 -19.74 -11.62
CA ILE A 438 -17.11 -19.53 -13.06
C ILE A 438 -15.75 -19.74 -13.71
N THR A 439 -14.72 -19.04 -13.20
CA THR A 439 -13.34 -19.16 -13.67
C THR A 439 -12.34 -18.77 -12.59
N ALA A 440 -11.09 -19.20 -12.74
CA ALA A 440 -9.97 -18.77 -11.94
C ALA A 440 -8.70 -18.68 -12.79
N PHE A 441 -7.93 -17.61 -12.62
CA PHE A 441 -6.72 -17.34 -13.40
C PHE A 441 -5.68 -16.60 -12.57
N MET A 442 -4.43 -16.57 -13.03
CA MET A 442 -3.38 -15.77 -12.39
C MET A 442 -3.49 -14.31 -12.80
N SER A 443 -3.41 -13.41 -11.82
CA SER A 443 -3.54 -11.97 -12.03
C SER A 443 -2.42 -11.35 -12.85
N VAL A 444 -1.32 -12.08 -13.06
CA VAL A 444 -0.13 -11.62 -13.78
C VAL A 444 0.44 -12.75 -14.64
N PRO A 445 1.15 -12.43 -15.73
CA PRO A 445 1.98 -13.42 -16.42
C PRO A 445 3.16 -13.82 -15.53
N ILE A 446 3.35 -15.13 -15.31
CA ILE A 446 4.46 -15.68 -14.53
C ILE A 446 5.46 -16.30 -15.51
N GLU A 447 6.71 -15.85 -15.47
CA GLU A 447 7.78 -16.50 -16.21
C GLU A 447 8.17 -17.80 -15.51
N ALA A 448 8.23 -18.91 -16.26
CA ALA A 448 8.76 -20.15 -15.73
C ALA A 448 10.23 -19.93 -15.36
N SER A 449 10.61 -20.24 -14.12
CA SER A 449 12.02 -20.22 -13.77
C SER A 449 12.77 -21.19 -14.67
N ALA A 450 13.83 -20.71 -15.33
CA ALA A 450 14.82 -21.60 -15.92
C ALA A 450 15.49 -22.34 -14.76
N SER A 451 14.98 -23.52 -14.41
CA SER A 451 15.67 -24.41 -13.48
C SER A 451 16.96 -24.86 -14.17
N GLU A 452 18.10 -24.30 -13.78
CA GLU A 452 19.39 -24.89 -14.09
C GLU A 452 19.45 -26.29 -13.49
N ASP A 453 19.58 -27.28 -14.39
CA ASP A 453 20.04 -28.63 -14.11
C ASP A 453 21.41 -28.56 -13.41
N VAL A 454 21.42 -28.41 -12.09
CA VAL A 454 22.54 -28.91 -11.28
C VAL A 454 22.22 -30.36 -10.94
N ALA A 455 22.30 -31.20 -11.96
CA ALA A 455 22.49 -32.62 -11.78
C ALA A 455 23.81 -32.80 -11.04
N LEU A 456 23.73 -33.02 -9.73
CA LEU A 456 24.85 -33.50 -8.92
C LEU A 456 25.28 -34.86 -9.46
N THR A 457 26.23 -34.85 -10.38
CA THR A 457 27.04 -36.01 -10.74
C THR A 457 27.87 -36.40 -9.53
N VAL A 458 27.36 -37.35 -8.73
CA VAL A 458 28.21 -38.16 -7.85
C VAL A 458 28.87 -39.22 -8.73
N SER A 459 29.95 -38.84 -9.41
CA SER A 459 30.95 -39.78 -9.91
C SER A 459 32.17 -39.67 -9.00
N GLY A 460 32.41 -40.73 -8.24
CA GLY A 460 33.29 -40.72 -7.09
C GLY A 460 34.78 -40.62 -7.38
N MET A 461 35.53 -40.67 -6.27
CA MET A 461 36.91 -41.12 -6.22
C MET A 461 37.19 -41.58 -4.79
N THR A 462 37.44 -42.89 -4.70
CA THR A 462 38.34 -43.61 -3.76
C THR A 462 38.24 -43.39 -2.26
#